data_AF-A0A533ZU99-F1
#
_entry.id   AF-A0A533ZU99-F1
#
_cell.length_a   1.000
_cell.length_b   1.000
_cell.length_c   1.000
_cell.angle_alpha   90.00
_cell.angle_beta   90.00
_cell.angle_gamma   90.00
#
_symmetry.space_group_name_H-M   'P 1'
#
loop_
_entity.id
_entity.type
_entity.pdbx_description
1 polymer ?
#
loop_
_entity_poly.entity_id
_entity_poly.type
_entity_poly.pdbx_seq_one_letter_code
_entity_poly.pdbx_strand_id
1 'polypeptide(L)' 'QQVAYIGDDVNDLEVLNAVGFGAAPADALPAVRNAVDYVCRQKGGEGAVREVADLILEAKSKR' A
#
# COMPACT_ATOMS: atom_id res chain seq x y z
N GLN A 1 12.27 7.31 6.99
CA GLN A 1 11.83 6.86 5.65
C GLN A 1 10.46 7.51 5.39
N GLN A 2 10.38 8.55 4.56
CA GLN A 2 9.16 9.37 4.35
C GLN A 2 8.55 9.12 2.96
N VAL A 3 8.46 7.85 2.58
CA VAL A 3 7.96 7.40 1.28
C VAL A 3 6.92 6.32 1.54
N ALA A 4 5.80 6.41 0.80
CA ALA A 4 4.79 5.36 0.72
C ALA A 4 4.88 4.70 -0.67
N TYR A 5 4.73 3.38 -0.73
CA TYR A 5 4.67 2.62 -1.98
C TYR A 5 3.50 1.63 -1.94
N ILE A 6 2.81 1.47 -3.07
CA ILE A 6 1.77 0.47 -3.25
C ILE A 6 2.14 -0.43 -4.43
N GLY A 7 2.17 -1.74 -4.21
CA GLY A 7 2.54 -2.75 -5.20
C GLY A 7 1.72 -4.01 -5.07
N ASP A 8 1.72 -4.86 -6.11
CA ASP A 8 0.84 -6.02 -6.22
C ASP A 8 1.55 -7.33 -6.60
N ASP A 9 2.79 -7.28 -7.09
CA ASP A 9 3.54 -8.44 -7.57
C ASP A 9 4.94 -8.58 -6.92
N VAL A 10 5.62 -9.70 -7.15
CA VAL A 10 6.87 -10.09 -6.50
C VAL A 10 8.00 -9.09 -6.75
N ASN A 11 8.03 -8.42 -7.91
CA ASN A 11 9.03 -7.40 -8.22
C ASN A 11 8.92 -6.15 -7.34
N ASP A 12 7.78 -5.95 -6.64
CA ASP A 12 7.59 -4.84 -5.72
C ASP A 12 8.18 -5.11 -4.32
N LEU A 13 8.46 -6.37 -3.98
CA LEU A 13 8.83 -6.76 -2.62
C LEU A 13 10.08 -6.05 -2.09
N GLU A 14 11.09 -5.85 -2.93
CA GLU A 14 12.31 -5.13 -2.51
C GLU A 14 12.00 -3.68 -2.14
N VAL A 15 11.13 -3.01 -2.90
CA VAL A 15 10.73 -1.62 -2.63
C VAL A 15 9.81 -1.54 -1.42
N LEU A 16 8.82 -2.45 -1.32
CA LEU A 16 7.88 -2.52 -0.19
C LEU A 16 8.60 -2.70 1.15
N ASN A 17 9.68 -3.50 1.18
CA ASN A 17 10.50 -3.67 2.38
C ASN A 17 11.44 -2.49 2.69
N ALA A 18 11.65 -1.57 1.74
CA ALA A 18 12.58 -0.45 1.86
C ALA A 18 11.89 0.89 2.19
N VAL A 19 10.57 0.98 2.04
CA VAL A 19 9.80 2.21 2.28
C VAL A 19 9.27 2.29 3.71
N GLY A 20 8.88 3.49 4.13
CA GLY A 20 8.34 3.72 5.48
C GLY A 20 6.87 3.35 5.63
N PHE A 21 6.16 3.15 4.52
CA PHE A 21 4.78 2.66 4.50
C PHE A 21 4.53 1.88 3.20
N GLY A 22 4.39 0.57 3.30
CA GLY A 22 4.00 -0.31 2.20
C GLY A 22 2.50 -0.57 2.20
N ALA A 23 1.88 -0.58 1.02
CA ALA A 23 0.49 -1.01 0.84
C ALA A 23 0.33 -1.98 -0.34
N ALA A 24 -0.75 -2.75 -0.35
CA ALA A 24 -1.08 -3.64 -1.45
C ALA A 24 -2.59 -3.63 -1.76
N PRO A 25 -3.00 -3.70 -3.03
CA PRO A 25 -4.40 -3.95 -3.39
C PRO A 25 -4.95 -5.28 -2.84
N ALA A 26 -6.26 -5.40 -2.73
CA ALA A 26 -6.92 -6.61 -2.18
C ALA A 26 -6.61 -7.89 -2.98
N ASP A 27 -6.39 -7.76 -4.28
CA ASP A 27 -6.10 -8.80 -5.25
C ASP A 27 -4.60 -8.98 -5.54
N ALA A 28 -3.72 -8.29 -4.82
CA ALA A 28 -2.28 -8.52 -4.88
C ALA A 28 -1.92 -9.96 -4.47
N LEU A 29 -0.75 -10.42 -4.94
CA LEU A 29 -0.26 -11.76 -4.61
C LEU A 29 -0.17 -11.95 -3.09
N PRO A 30 -0.44 -13.16 -2.57
CA PRO A 30 -0.38 -13.43 -1.12
C PRO A 30 0.97 -13.03 -0.50
N ALA A 31 2.08 -13.26 -1.19
CA ALA A 31 3.41 -12.87 -0.72
C ALA A 31 3.53 -11.36 -0.51
N VAL A 32 2.94 -10.56 -1.41
CA VAL A 32 2.95 -9.10 -1.35
C VAL A 32 2.04 -8.61 -0.22
N ARG A 33 0.82 -9.14 -0.11
CA ARG A 33 -0.10 -8.77 0.99
C ARG A 33 0.46 -9.07 2.38
N ASN A 34 1.35 -10.06 2.50
CA ASN A 34 2.04 -10.40 3.75
C ASN A 34 3.27 -9.51 4.04
N ALA A 35 3.73 -8.72 3.07
CA ALA A 35 4.95 -7.91 3.16
C ALA A 35 4.67 -6.41 3.34
N VAL A 36 3.40 -6.01 3.49
CA VAL A 36 2.99 -4.60 3.56
C VAL A 36 2.33 -4.24 4.88
N ASP A 37 2.36 -2.96 5.23
CA ASP A 37 1.72 -2.43 6.44
C ASP A 37 0.20 -2.38 6.32
N TYR A 38 -0.32 -2.21 5.09
CA TYR A 38 -1.73 -2.08 4.82
C TYR A 38 -2.17 -2.83 3.56
N VAL A 39 -3.19 -3.67 3.69
CA VAL A 39 -3.86 -4.28 2.53
C VAL A 39 -5.18 -3.56 2.30
N CYS A 40 -5.35 -3.02 1.10
CA CYS A 40 -6.56 -2.31 0.72
C CYS A 40 -7.78 -3.23 0.70
N ARG A 41 -8.96 -2.63 0.88
CA ARG A 41 -10.23 -3.31 0.62
C ARG A 41 -10.52 -3.37 -0.88
N GLN A 42 -10.13 -2.33 -1.60
CA GLN A 42 -10.28 -2.24 -3.05
C GLN A 42 -9.17 -3.00 -3.80
N LYS A 43 -9.52 -3.50 -4.99
CA LYS A 43 -8.59 -4.11 -5.94
C LYS A 43 -7.76 -3.09 -6.72
N GLY A 44 -6.72 -3.56 -7.40
CA GLY A 44 -5.94 -2.80 -8.37
C GLY A 44 -6.86 -2.21 -9.44
N GLY A 45 -6.71 -0.91 -9.75
CA GLY A 45 -7.57 -0.21 -10.70
C GLY A 45 -8.99 0.11 -10.21
N GLU A 46 -9.44 -0.47 -9.09
CA GLU A 46 -10.78 -0.27 -8.50
C GLU A 46 -10.78 0.70 -7.29
N GLY A 47 -9.74 1.54 -7.18
CA GLY A 47 -9.63 2.58 -6.15
C GLY A 47 -8.64 2.31 -5.02
N ALA A 48 -7.84 1.24 -5.08
CA ALA A 48 -6.81 0.96 -4.06
C ALA A 48 -5.86 2.14 -3.79
N VAL A 49 -5.43 2.86 -4.83
CA VAL A 49 -4.58 4.05 -4.69
C VAL A 49 -5.33 5.20 -3.99
N ARG A 50 -6.61 5.39 -4.32
CA ARG A 50 -7.45 6.41 -3.68
C ARG A 50 -7.63 6.12 -2.19
N GLU A 51 -7.86 4.86 -1.84
CA GLU A 51 -7.98 4.40 -0.45
C GLU A 51 -6.71 4.72 0.36
N VAL A 52 -5.53 4.41 -0.18
CA VAL A 52 -4.25 4.73 0.48
C VAL A 52 -4.02 6.24 0.58
N ALA A 53 -4.36 7.00 -0.47
CA ALA A 53 -4.22 8.45 -0.44
C ALA A 53 -5.12 9.09 0.64
N ASP A 54 -6.37 8.64 0.76
CA ASP A 54 -7.29 9.11 1.79
C ASP A 54 -6.77 8.78 3.20
N LEU A 55 -6.27 7.55 3.41
CA LEU A 55 -5.67 7.13 4.68
C LEU A 55 -4.52 8.05 5.10
N ILE A 56 -3.63 8.39 4.17
CA ILE A 56 -2.49 9.30 4.44
C ILE A 56 -2.97 10.73 4.72
N LEU A 57 -3.94 11.24 3.96
CA LEU A 57 -4.48 12.59 4.14
C LEU A 57 -5.22 12.72 5.47
N GLU A 58 -6.03 11.73 5.84
CA GLU A 58 -6.72 11.68 7.13
C GLU A 58 -5.74 11.61 8.31
N ALA A 59 -4.68 10.81 8.20
CA ALA A 59 -3.64 10.76 9.22
C ALA A 59 -2.91 12.11 9.39
N LYS A 60 -2.75 12.88 8.30
CA LYS A 60 -2.15 14.22 8.34
C LYS A 60 -3.10 15.32 8.81
N SER A 61 -4.40 15.18 8.58
CA SER A 61 -5.41 16.18 8.94
C SER A 61 -5.78 16.14 10.42
N LYS A 62 -5.62 14.99 11.09
CA LYS A 62 -5.82 14.81 12.54
C LYS A 62 -4.69 15.42 13.40
N ARG A 63 -4.15 16.57 12.99
CA ARG A 63 -3.21 17.36 13.80
C ARG A 63 -3.91 18.20 14.84
#